data_AF-A0A7G6A5W6-F1
#
_entry.id   AF-A0A7G6A5W6-F1
#
_cell.length_a   1.000
_cell.length_b   1.000
_cell.length_c   1.000
_cell.angle_alpha   90.00
_cell.angle_beta   90.00
_cell.angle_gamma   90.00
#
_symmetry.space_group_name_H-M   'P 1'
#
loop_
_entity.id
_entity.type
_entity.pdbx_description
1 polymer ?
#
loop_
_entity_poly.entity_id
_entity_poly.type
_entity_poly.pdbx_seq_one_letter_code
_entity_poly.pdbx_strand_id
1 'polypeptide(L)'
;MSRNILRAVFGLATLALASTASAASAPAGVKDALANEPIGLLPGAGFQLRTGKCTDCPVPKQNLWYFENEIIAVPASSAATASFTPGSDRNRDVANWAATPASAQLAHPSLVWMGAPQVLEGATVLPGARTLRTVDGKDLDMRLVPKLSTNRSFANGATFSYFEGRQVRLRGALGSENGRPVFTARTIWPADFSLDTARLKNAPLKDSAELTALVREPLKPQQGVDTRLLWERHPGQARNWQDKPVLGIVLNGAQGDDDESLGGHFAIATGRFGKNGDWSGWAVNNFYNLDSVSEKGIVAATVPMDNYLMDVNSGQQYYRPSYMLVAVLNNQRTAVAFQGGVQRVFNHFYRHDFRYRHAAANCTGISVDVFEALGWHVPKRGPTAPIKSLGAYAYLSAKDVSFASGRKIYDYLNEEQTRLFPAVAFDAMGQDLLQLVSADGVQPRALSTYEQQLRDDVEAIMLVRIAQVPSSRANGSAPVFSFDEFRSRVPQDQSQWKIVPVADRPFPVALQGEGFVAEKDPSVVPLPIAGIGATLVLGAVAWRRRKQAQKKTIAATQPSRDPVAVE
;
A
#
# COMPACT_ATOMS: atom_id res chain seq x y z
N MET A 1 25.70 91.82 22.79
CA MET A 1 24.96 91.28 21.61
C MET A 1 25.54 89.89 21.37
N SER A 2 24.87 88.73 21.44
CA SER A 2 23.46 88.30 21.46
C SER A 2 23.44 86.88 22.08
N ARG A 3 22.68 86.61 23.16
CA ARG A 3 21.36 85.92 23.21
C ARG A 3 21.25 84.55 22.51
N ASN A 4 21.04 83.47 23.29
CA ASN A 4 19.88 82.52 23.23
C ASN A 4 20.17 81.24 24.07
N ILE A 5 19.53 80.99 25.22
CA ILE A 5 18.26 80.28 25.53
C ILE A 5 18.30 78.75 25.23
N LEU A 6 17.69 77.98 26.17
CA LEU A 6 17.13 76.60 26.11
C LEU A 6 18.04 75.51 26.73
N ARG A 7 17.55 74.52 27.49
CA ARG A 7 16.26 74.18 28.12
C ARG A 7 16.58 73.06 29.11
N ALA A 8 15.96 73.06 30.28
CA ALA A 8 15.88 71.88 31.15
C ALA A 8 14.88 70.87 30.55
N VAL A 9 15.23 69.59 30.51
CA VAL A 9 14.29 68.49 30.30
C VAL A 9 14.58 67.42 31.35
N PHE A 10 13.56 67.18 32.18
CA PHE A 10 13.45 66.09 33.14
C PHE A 10 13.54 64.74 32.44
N GLY A 11 14.48 63.88 32.85
CA GLY A 11 14.47 62.46 32.52
C GLY A 11 13.67 61.68 33.55
N LEU A 12 12.46 61.23 33.19
CA LEU A 12 11.76 60.16 33.89
C LEU A 12 12.51 58.85 33.65
N ALA A 13 12.97 58.20 34.72
CA ALA A 13 13.44 56.82 34.68
C ALA A 13 12.23 55.88 34.72
N THR A 14 11.83 55.33 33.58
CA THR A 14 10.94 54.16 33.50
C THR A 14 11.79 52.90 33.61
N LEU A 15 11.75 52.24 34.78
CA LEU A 15 12.18 50.85 34.89
C LEU A 15 11.22 49.97 34.09
N ALA A 16 11.62 49.61 32.86
CA ALA A 16 11.00 48.52 32.14
C ALA A 16 11.50 47.20 32.74
N LEU A 17 10.69 46.56 33.58
CA LEU A 17 10.85 45.14 33.89
C LEU A 17 10.56 44.37 32.60
N ALA A 18 11.62 44.01 31.87
CA ALA A 18 11.54 43.04 30.80
C ALA A 18 11.26 41.66 31.43
N SER A 19 10.00 41.25 31.43
CA SER A 19 9.61 39.87 31.65
C SER A 19 10.06 39.06 30.42
N THR A 20 11.27 38.51 30.48
CA THR A 20 11.69 37.44 29.58
C THR A 20 10.89 36.20 29.90
N ALA A 21 9.72 36.06 29.27
CA ALA A 21 9.06 34.78 29.16
C ALA A 21 10.03 33.84 28.46
N SER A 22 10.74 33.01 29.23
CA SER A 22 11.52 31.91 28.67
C SER A 22 10.57 31.04 27.88
N ALA A 23 10.68 31.05 26.55
CA ALA A 23 10.10 30.03 25.71
C ALA A 23 10.68 28.69 26.20
N ALA A 24 9.87 27.91 26.91
CA ALA A 24 10.30 26.60 27.40
C ALA A 24 10.77 25.79 26.18
N SER A 25 12.03 25.32 26.22
CA SER A 25 12.57 24.46 25.18
C SER A 25 11.70 23.22 25.04
N ALA A 26 11.42 22.79 23.80
CA ALA A 26 10.70 21.54 23.55
C ALA A 26 11.37 20.37 24.31
N PRO A 27 10.60 19.37 24.79
CA PRO A 27 11.14 18.18 25.41
C PRO A 27 12.22 17.52 24.53
N ALA A 28 13.27 16.98 25.15
CA ALA A 28 14.38 16.40 24.42
C ALA A 28 13.93 15.23 23.53
N GLY A 29 14.46 15.18 22.31
CA GLY A 29 14.11 14.16 21.32
C GLY A 29 12.89 14.51 20.44
N VAL A 30 12.14 15.57 20.76
CA VAL A 30 11.06 16.07 19.88
C VAL A 30 11.66 16.89 18.75
N LYS A 31 11.25 16.60 17.51
CA LYS A 31 11.63 17.33 16.29
C LYS A 31 10.48 17.35 15.28
N ASP A 32 10.55 18.25 14.30
CA ASP A 32 9.65 18.22 13.14
C ASP A 32 9.80 16.90 12.37
N ALA A 33 8.70 16.39 11.81
CA ALA A 33 8.67 15.09 11.14
C ALA A 33 9.49 15.01 9.83
N LEU A 34 10.04 16.13 9.36
CA LEU A 34 10.98 16.22 8.24
C LEU A 34 12.42 16.52 8.66
N ALA A 35 12.64 16.94 9.91
CA ALA A 35 13.95 17.42 10.36
C ALA A 35 14.94 16.25 10.50
N ASN A 36 15.95 16.23 9.64
CA ASN A 36 16.95 15.16 9.55
C ASN A 36 16.34 13.77 9.34
N GLU A 37 15.25 13.70 8.57
CA GLU A 37 14.52 12.46 8.27
C GLU A 37 14.62 12.14 6.78
N PRO A 38 14.92 10.89 6.39
CA PRO A 38 14.66 10.44 5.02
C PRO A 38 13.16 10.12 4.84
N ILE A 39 12.66 10.35 3.64
CA ILE A 39 11.39 9.80 3.15
C ILE A 39 11.72 8.90 1.96
N GLY A 40 11.86 7.61 2.24
CA GLY A 40 12.40 6.64 1.30
C GLY A 40 13.80 7.03 0.84
N LEU A 41 13.93 7.32 -0.45
CA LEU A 41 15.20 7.68 -1.10
C LEU A 41 15.51 9.18 -1.03
N LEU A 42 14.54 10.01 -0.62
CA LEU A 42 14.62 11.47 -0.67
C LEU A 42 14.87 12.05 0.73
N PRO A 43 15.65 13.13 0.86
CA PRO A 43 15.81 13.82 2.14
C PRO A 43 14.56 14.62 2.50
N GLY A 44 14.18 14.65 3.78
CA GLY A 44 13.05 15.42 4.29
C GLY A 44 13.15 16.92 4.02
N ALA A 45 14.36 17.46 3.88
CA ALA A 45 14.62 18.85 3.52
C ALA A 45 14.10 19.25 2.12
N GLY A 46 13.83 18.28 1.24
CA GLY A 46 13.18 18.50 -0.06
C GLY A 46 11.66 18.69 0.02
N PHE A 47 11.08 18.60 1.22
CA PHE A 47 9.66 18.68 1.47
C PHE A 47 9.29 19.82 2.43
N GLN A 48 8.00 20.13 2.46
CA GLN A 48 7.39 21.00 3.45
C GLN A 48 6.14 20.33 4.03
N LEU A 49 5.97 20.41 5.35
CA LEU A 49 4.76 19.94 6.00
C LEU A 49 3.60 20.90 5.73
N ARG A 50 2.45 20.34 5.37
CA ARG A 50 1.20 21.04 5.07
C ARG A 50 0.01 20.17 5.45
N THR A 51 -1.18 20.75 5.32
CA THR A 51 -2.44 20.01 5.26
C THR A 51 -3.01 20.08 3.85
N GLY A 52 -3.98 19.24 3.52
CA GLY A 52 -4.70 19.32 2.25
C GLY A 52 -5.48 20.63 2.03
N LYS A 53 -5.61 21.49 3.05
CA LYS A 53 -6.19 22.84 2.93
C LYS A 53 -5.24 23.90 2.35
N CYS A 54 -4.02 23.50 1.97
CA CYS A 54 -3.03 24.39 1.38
C CYS A 54 -3.48 24.94 0.02
N THR A 55 -3.46 26.27 -0.14
CA THR A 55 -3.91 26.93 -1.38
C THR A 55 -2.78 27.22 -2.37
N ASP A 56 -1.53 27.21 -1.90
CA ASP A 56 -0.31 27.56 -2.64
C ASP A 56 0.61 26.35 -2.88
N CYS A 57 0.17 25.14 -2.52
CA CYS A 57 0.96 23.92 -2.69
C CYS A 57 1.13 23.57 -4.18
N PRO A 58 2.35 23.21 -4.64
CA PRO A 58 2.64 22.89 -6.03
C PRO A 58 2.18 21.47 -6.41
N VAL A 59 0.96 21.08 -6.03
CA VAL A 59 0.45 19.71 -6.14
C VAL A 59 -0.97 19.72 -6.73
N PRO A 60 -1.40 18.65 -7.43
CA PRO A 60 -2.73 18.58 -8.00
C PRO A 60 -3.85 18.74 -6.94
N LYS A 61 -4.94 19.44 -7.29
CA LYS A 61 -6.07 19.68 -6.37
C LYS A 61 -6.77 18.40 -5.91
N GLN A 62 -6.74 17.36 -6.76
CA GLN A 62 -7.28 16.04 -6.45
C GLN A 62 -6.63 15.44 -5.21
N ASN A 63 -5.31 15.58 -5.12
CA ASN A 63 -4.51 15.09 -4.01
C ASN A 63 -4.92 15.78 -2.70
N LEU A 64 -5.00 17.11 -2.74
CA LEU A 64 -5.37 17.93 -1.58
C LEU A 64 -6.77 17.60 -1.04
N TRP A 65 -7.71 17.26 -1.92
CA TRP A 65 -9.06 16.83 -1.53
C TRP A 65 -9.05 15.54 -0.71
N TYR A 66 -8.29 14.52 -1.10
CA TYR A 66 -8.19 13.27 -0.33
C TYR A 66 -7.57 13.44 1.05
N PHE A 67 -6.67 14.42 1.20
CA PHE A 67 -5.86 14.64 2.40
C PHE A 67 -6.21 15.95 3.12
N GLU A 68 -7.43 16.47 2.93
CA GLU A 68 -7.84 17.80 3.38
C GLU A 68 -7.45 18.08 4.84
N ASN A 69 -7.70 17.12 5.73
CA ASN A 69 -7.44 17.23 7.17
C ASN A 69 -6.21 16.45 7.66
N GLU A 70 -5.41 15.92 6.73
CA GLU A 70 -4.24 15.10 7.06
C GLU A 70 -2.96 15.93 7.02
N ILE A 71 -1.97 15.54 7.84
CA ILE A 71 -0.61 16.07 7.75
C ILE A 71 0.10 15.36 6.60
N ILE A 72 0.50 16.16 5.61
CA ILE A 72 1.18 15.71 4.40
C ILE A 72 2.52 16.42 4.23
N ALA A 73 3.46 15.75 3.61
CA ALA A 73 4.67 16.35 3.08
C ALA A 73 4.47 16.59 1.58
N VAL A 74 4.59 17.85 1.16
CA VAL A 74 4.56 18.24 -0.26
C VAL A 74 5.95 18.68 -0.70
N PRO A 75 6.30 18.59 -1.99
CA PRO A 75 7.58 19.11 -2.48
C PRO A 75 7.78 20.58 -2.11
N ALA A 76 9.00 20.93 -1.67
CA ALA A 76 9.37 22.33 -1.52
C ALA A 76 9.35 23.05 -2.88
N SER A 77 9.16 24.37 -2.89
CA SER A 77 8.97 25.15 -4.13
C SER A 77 10.13 25.02 -5.16
N SER A 78 11.34 24.68 -4.71
CA SER A 78 12.51 24.46 -5.56
C SER A 78 12.71 23.00 -5.98
N ALA A 79 11.94 22.07 -5.42
CA ALA A 79 12.11 20.64 -5.64
C ALA A 79 11.40 20.18 -6.92
N ALA A 80 12.10 19.37 -7.74
CA ALA A 80 11.48 18.71 -8.88
C ALA A 80 10.37 17.77 -8.39
N THR A 81 9.18 17.87 -8.98
CA THR A 81 7.99 17.07 -8.62
C THR A 81 7.65 16.08 -9.73
N ALA A 82 7.30 14.86 -9.36
CA ALA A 82 6.90 13.83 -10.29
C ALA A 82 5.61 14.23 -11.01
N SER A 83 5.64 14.16 -12.34
CA SER A 83 4.50 14.40 -13.23
C SER A 83 4.03 13.08 -13.85
N PHE A 84 3.01 13.15 -14.71
CA PHE A 84 2.46 12.04 -15.48
C PHE A 84 2.12 12.55 -16.89
N THR A 85 1.83 11.65 -17.84
CA THR A 85 1.41 12.05 -19.19
C THR A 85 -0.13 12.02 -19.29
N PRO A 86 -0.82 13.17 -19.44
CA PRO A 86 -2.27 13.19 -19.59
C PRO A 86 -2.75 12.38 -20.79
N GLY A 87 -3.85 11.65 -20.62
CA GLY A 87 -4.45 10.81 -21.67
C GLY A 87 -3.67 9.55 -22.03
N SER A 88 -2.51 9.30 -21.43
CA SER A 88 -1.81 8.02 -21.53
C SER A 88 -2.37 7.02 -20.53
N ASP A 89 -2.42 5.75 -20.91
CA ASP A 89 -2.54 4.65 -19.95
C ASP A 89 -1.35 4.68 -18.97
N ARG A 90 -1.59 4.36 -17.71
CA ARG A 90 -0.60 4.43 -16.62
C ARG A 90 0.63 3.55 -16.87
N ASN A 91 0.47 2.36 -17.45
CA ASN A 91 1.58 1.43 -17.65
C ASN A 91 2.42 1.91 -18.84
N ARG A 92 1.76 2.38 -19.89
CA ARG A 92 2.44 3.01 -21.03
C ARG A 92 3.17 4.29 -20.62
N ASP A 93 2.58 5.08 -19.71
CA ASP A 93 3.22 6.30 -19.19
C ASP A 93 4.53 5.97 -18.46
N VAL A 94 4.51 4.97 -17.57
CA VAL A 94 5.71 4.50 -16.87
C VAL A 94 6.76 3.98 -17.86
N ALA A 95 6.38 3.12 -18.81
CA ALA A 95 7.30 2.55 -19.80
C ALA A 95 7.96 3.63 -20.66
N ASN A 96 7.17 4.60 -21.16
CA ASN A 96 7.68 5.71 -21.96
C ASN A 96 8.62 6.60 -21.15
N TRP A 97 8.27 6.94 -19.91
CA TRP A 97 9.11 7.74 -19.03
C TRP A 97 10.43 7.02 -18.71
N ALA A 98 10.37 5.72 -18.42
CA ALA A 98 11.53 4.89 -18.08
C ALA A 98 12.57 4.87 -19.21
N ALA A 99 12.13 4.95 -20.46
CA ALA A 99 12.98 5.03 -21.65
C ALA A 99 13.68 6.39 -21.86
N THR A 100 13.36 7.41 -21.06
CA THR A 100 13.98 8.75 -21.15
C THR A 100 15.10 8.93 -20.13
N PRO A 101 16.07 9.84 -20.36
CA PRO A 101 17.08 10.18 -19.36
C PRO A 101 16.51 10.70 -18.02
N ALA A 102 15.27 11.20 -18.01
CA ALA A 102 14.62 11.69 -16.81
C ALA A 102 14.38 10.60 -15.76
N SER A 103 14.37 9.32 -16.15
CA SER A 103 14.18 8.20 -15.22
C SER A 103 15.37 7.94 -14.30
N ALA A 104 16.55 8.50 -14.62
CA ALA A 104 17.75 8.38 -13.81
C ALA A 104 17.72 9.24 -12.53
N GLN A 105 16.84 10.24 -12.47
CA GLN A 105 16.70 11.13 -11.31
C GLN A 105 15.33 10.94 -10.65
N LEU A 106 15.33 10.86 -9.32
CA LEU A 106 14.10 10.76 -8.56
C LEU A 106 13.52 12.14 -8.28
N ALA A 107 12.43 12.48 -8.96
CA ALA A 107 11.60 13.61 -8.57
C ALA A 107 10.83 13.28 -7.27
N HIS A 108 10.38 14.33 -6.58
CA HIS A 108 9.58 14.21 -5.35
C HIS A 108 8.15 13.78 -5.68
N PRO A 109 7.52 12.93 -4.86
CA PRO A 109 6.11 12.59 -5.01
C PRO A 109 5.28 13.84 -4.85
N SER A 110 4.12 13.87 -5.52
CA SER A 110 3.15 14.95 -5.37
C SER A 110 2.70 15.12 -3.91
N LEU A 111 2.66 14.04 -3.12
CA LEU A 111 2.54 14.11 -1.66
C LEU A 111 3.09 12.83 -1.00
N VAL A 112 3.45 12.94 0.28
CA VAL A 112 3.63 11.80 1.20
C VAL A 112 2.71 11.99 2.39
N TRP A 113 1.98 10.95 2.78
CA TRP A 113 1.12 11.02 3.95
C TRP A 113 1.94 10.76 5.22
N MET A 114 2.20 11.83 5.97
CA MET A 114 3.07 11.79 7.15
C MET A 114 2.32 11.41 8.42
N GLY A 115 1.01 11.67 8.46
CA GLY A 115 0.11 11.37 9.57
C GLY A 115 0.27 12.31 10.78
N ALA A 116 1.47 12.80 11.07
CA ALA A 116 1.71 13.69 12.21
C ALA A 116 2.82 14.71 11.93
N PRO A 117 2.81 15.87 12.60
CA PRO A 117 3.76 16.95 12.34
C PRO A 117 5.12 16.74 13.01
N GLN A 118 5.20 15.94 14.09
CA GLN A 118 6.41 15.80 14.90
C GLN A 118 6.77 14.33 15.12
N VAL A 119 8.06 14.12 15.39
CA VAL A 119 8.64 12.85 15.84
C VAL A 119 9.24 13.05 17.22
N LEU A 120 9.08 12.06 18.10
CA LEU A 120 9.81 11.94 19.35
C LEU A 120 10.72 10.71 19.28
N GLU A 121 12.02 10.92 19.33
CA GLU A 121 13.02 9.86 19.23
C GLU A 121 13.53 9.37 20.59
N GLY A 122 13.79 8.07 20.67
CA GLY A 122 14.55 7.47 21.77
C GLY A 122 13.84 7.47 23.13
N ALA A 123 12.55 7.79 23.18
CA ALA A 123 11.78 7.78 24.41
C ALA A 123 11.55 6.35 24.91
N THR A 124 11.48 6.15 26.22
CA THR A 124 11.12 4.85 26.83
C THR A 124 9.70 4.90 27.37
N VAL A 125 8.88 3.90 27.04
CA VAL A 125 7.52 3.81 27.57
C VAL A 125 7.56 3.36 29.03
N LEU A 126 7.03 4.18 29.93
CA LEU A 126 6.98 3.87 31.37
C LEU A 126 5.80 2.95 31.70
N PRO A 127 5.79 2.32 32.90
CA PRO A 127 4.71 1.44 33.32
C PRO A 127 3.31 2.03 33.16
N GLY A 128 2.39 1.23 32.61
CA GLY A 128 1.03 1.66 32.29
C GLY A 128 0.88 2.46 30.98
N ALA A 129 1.98 2.71 30.26
CA ALA A 129 2.04 3.31 28.91
C ALA A 129 1.27 4.64 28.72
N ARG A 130 1.23 5.45 29.78
CA ARG A 130 0.66 6.81 29.76
C ARG A 130 1.71 7.91 29.91
N THR A 131 2.95 7.52 30.15
CA THR A 131 4.07 8.43 30.36
C THR A 131 5.28 7.88 29.63
N LEU A 132 6.07 8.77 29.09
CA LEU A 132 7.31 8.50 28.38
C LEU A 132 8.46 9.08 29.19
N ARG A 133 9.61 8.39 29.19
CA ARG A 133 10.88 8.99 29.60
C ARG A 133 11.63 9.45 28.36
N THR A 134 11.85 10.74 28.22
CA THR A 134 12.63 11.34 27.13
C THR A 134 14.11 10.99 27.26
N VAL A 135 14.88 11.26 26.21
CA VAL A 135 16.32 10.92 26.14
C VAL A 135 17.17 11.66 27.18
N ASP A 136 16.70 12.79 27.72
CA ASP A 136 17.31 13.52 28.83
C ASP A 136 16.81 13.07 30.21
N GLY A 137 16.03 11.99 30.27
CA GLY A 137 15.56 11.37 31.51
C GLY A 137 14.31 12.01 32.12
N LYS A 138 13.69 13.00 31.46
CA LYS A 138 12.47 13.65 31.96
C LYS A 138 11.22 12.85 31.60
N ASP A 139 10.21 12.98 32.43
CA ASP A 139 8.91 12.36 32.18
C ASP A 139 8.04 13.29 31.32
N LEU A 140 7.36 12.72 30.32
CA LEU A 140 6.47 13.39 29.38
C LEU A 140 5.16 12.62 29.31
N ASP A 141 4.03 13.27 29.56
CA ASP A 141 2.73 12.64 29.46
C ASP A 141 2.44 12.22 28.02
N MET A 142 1.87 11.03 27.84
CA MET A 142 1.54 10.46 26.53
C MET A 142 0.06 10.13 26.45
N ARG A 143 -0.52 10.40 25.29
CA ARG A 143 -1.85 9.92 24.90
C ARG A 143 -1.81 9.39 23.49
N LEU A 144 -2.83 8.63 23.12
CA LEU A 144 -3.04 8.23 21.74
C LEU A 144 -3.99 9.20 21.06
N VAL A 145 -3.84 9.37 19.75
CA VAL A 145 -4.89 9.97 18.92
C VAL A 145 -6.22 9.22 19.14
N PRO A 146 -7.38 9.89 19.01
CA PRO A 146 -8.67 9.22 19.19
C PRO A 146 -8.83 8.01 18.26
N LYS A 147 -9.48 6.97 18.79
CA LYS A 147 -9.91 5.81 18.02
C LYS A 147 -11.00 6.24 17.04
N LEU A 148 -10.86 5.87 15.76
CA LEU A 148 -11.94 6.03 14.79
C LEU A 148 -13.12 5.12 15.17
N SER A 149 -14.36 5.62 15.07
CA SER A 149 -15.56 4.86 15.45
C SER A 149 -15.71 3.56 14.67
N THR A 150 -15.24 3.54 13.43
CA THR A 150 -15.24 2.36 12.54
C THR A 150 -14.11 1.38 12.83
N ASN A 151 -13.00 1.83 13.43
CA ASN A 151 -11.81 1.01 13.58
C ASN A 151 -12.01 -0.08 14.64
N ARG A 152 -11.89 -1.36 14.26
CA ARG A 152 -11.93 -2.49 15.20
C ARG A 152 -10.57 -2.86 15.79
N SER A 153 -9.49 -2.36 15.22
CA SER A 153 -8.09 -2.60 15.59
C SER A 153 -7.47 -1.38 16.24
N PHE A 154 -7.70 -1.22 17.54
CA PHE A 154 -7.10 -0.13 18.30
C PHE A 154 -6.32 -0.64 19.51
N ALA A 155 -5.37 0.18 19.97
CA ALA A 155 -4.57 -0.11 21.15
C ALA A 155 -5.44 -0.38 22.39
N ASN A 156 -5.03 -1.36 23.20
CA ASN A 156 -5.67 -1.71 24.47
C ASN A 156 -4.61 -2.02 25.54
N GLY A 157 -5.02 -2.59 26.68
CA GLY A 157 -4.09 -2.97 27.76
C GLY A 157 -2.95 -3.89 27.30
N ALA A 158 -3.22 -4.86 26.42
CA ALA A 158 -2.19 -5.76 25.89
C ALA A 158 -1.18 -5.03 25.00
N THR A 159 -1.64 -4.05 24.22
CA THR A 159 -0.76 -3.15 23.46
C THR A 159 0.16 -2.37 24.37
N PHE A 160 -0.37 -1.82 25.47
CA PHE A 160 0.41 -1.07 26.44
C PHE A 160 1.47 -1.95 27.13
N SER A 161 1.10 -3.16 27.56
CA SER A 161 2.05 -4.14 28.10
C SER A 161 3.13 -4.53 27.10
N TYR A 162 2.83 -4.57 25.80
CA TYR A 162 3.81 -4.89 24.75
C TYR A 162 4.87 -3.79 24.57
N PHE A 163 4.52 -2.52 24.82
CA PHE A 163 5.45 -1.40 24.70
C PHE A 163 6.14 -1.02 26.02
N GLU A 164 5.59 -1.42 27.16
CA GLU A 164 6.15 -1.10 28.49
C GLU A 164 7.64 -1.44 28.60
N GLY A 165 8.43 -0.48 29.09
CA GLY A 165 9.88 -0.61 29.26
C GLY A 165 10.70 -0.53 27.96
N ARG A 166 10.07 -0.45 26.78
CA ARG A 166 10.78 -0.42 25.50
C ARG A 166 11.10 1.00 25.07
N GLN A 167 12.24 1.14 24.41
CA GLN A 167 12.57 2.34 23.66
C GLN A 167 11.77 2.39 22.37
N VAL A 168 11.19 3.55 22.09
CA VAL A 168 10.32 3.80 20.95
C VAL A 168 10.69 5.11 20.25
N ARG A 169 10.39 5.12 18.95
CA ARG A 169 10.21 6.32 18.13
C ARG A 169 8.70 6.54 17.96
N LEU A 170 8.24 7.76 18.16
CA LEU A 170 6.83 8.09 18.07
C LEU A 170 6.61 9.15 17.00
N ARG A 171 5.53 9.03 16.22
CA ARG A 171 4.99 10.16 15.45
C ARG A 171 3.78 10.70 16.17
N GLY A 172 3.65 12.02 16.25
CA GLY A 172 2.56 12.66 16.99
C GLY A 172 2.64 14.18 16.97
N ALA A 173 1.93 14.78 17.92
CA ALA A 173 1.97 16.22 18.16
C ALA A 173 2.19 16.48 19.65
N LEU A 174 3.13 17.38 19.95
CA LEU A 174 3.34 17.94 21.27
C LEU A 174 2.32 19.05 21.50
N GLY A 175 1.54 18.91 22.57
CA GLY A 175 0.63 19.92 23.07
C GLY A 175 0.88 20.24 24.55
N SER A 176 -0.04 20.97 25.14
CA SER A 176 -0.05 21.26 26.58
C SER A 176 -1.46 21.09 27.14
N GLU A 177 -1.55 20.47 28.32
CA GLU A 177 -2.79 20.34 29.06
C GLU A 177 -2.57 20.69 30.53
N ASN A 178 -3.41 21.57 31.07
CA ASN A 178 -3.26 22.11 32.43
C ASN A 178 -1.83 22.63 32.69
N GLY A 179 -1.20 23.22 31.67
CA GLY A 179 0.17 23.75 31.73
C GLY A 179 1.29 22.69 31.65
N ARG A 180 0.98 21.42 31.43
CA ARG A 180 1.97 20.32 31.32
C ARG A 180 2.10 19.85 29.87
N PRO A 181 3.32 19.55 29.39
CA PRO A 181 3.51 19.03 28.04
C PRO A 181 2.91 17.62 27.91
N VAL A 182 2.18 17.39 26.82
CA VAL A 182 1.59 16.07 26.49
C VAL A 182 1.92 15.74 25.04
N PHE A 183 2.46 14.56 24.79
CA PHE A 183 2.67 14.04 23.43
C PHE A 183 1.49 13.16 23.02
N THR A 184 0.72 13.60 22.04
CA THR A 184 -0.37 12.82 21.44
C THR A 184 0.20 11.97 20.30
N ALA A 185 0.48 10.71 20.60
CA ALA A 185 1.06 9.74 19.69
C ALA A 185 0.01 9.19 18.70
N ARG A 186 0.38 9.18 17.43
CA ARG A 186 -0.32 8.53 16.32
C ARG A 186 0.37 7.23 15.89
N THR A 187 1.69 7.17 16.01
CA THR A 187 2.50 6.00 15.63
C THR A 187 3.44 5.65 16.78
N ILE A 188 3.62 4.35 17.05
CA ILE A 188 4.56 3.84 18.06
C ILE A 188 5.48 2.80 17.43
N TRP A 189 6.71 3.17 17.12
CA TRP A 189 7.72 2.32 16.49
C TRP A 189 8.75 1.83 17.50
N PRO A 190 8.85 0.52 17.79
CA PRO A 190 9.88 -0.04 18.66
C PRO A 190 11.29 0.15 18.09
N ALA A 191 12.25 0.58 18.91
CA ALA A 191 13.64 0.70 18.48
C ALA A 191 14.27 -0.67 18.15
N ASP A 192 13.79 -1.74 18.80
CA ASP A 192 14.24 -3.13 18.59
C ASP A 192 13.73 -3.75 17.27
N PHE A 193 12.95 -3.00 16.46
CA PHE A 193 12.65 -3.38 15.07
C PHE A 193 13.84 -3.15 14.13
N SER A 194 14.89 -2.46 14.56
CA SER A 194 16.10 -2.27 13.77
C SER A 194 16.66 -3.61 13.29
N LEU A 195 17.05 -3.68 12.01
CA LEU A 195 17.57 -4.90 11.41
C LEU A 195 19.05 -5.04 11.76
N ASP A 196 19.40 -6.02 12.59
CA ASP A 196 20.79 -6.28 12.96
C ASP A 196 21.55 -6.97 11.82
N THR A 197 21.98 -6.16 10.86
CA THR A 197 22.63 -6.63 9.63
C THR A 197 23.93 -7.40 9.92
N ALA A 198 24.65 -7.01 10.98
CA ALA A 198 25.90 -7.64 11.38
C ALA A 198 25.70 -9.07 11.91
N ARG A 199 24.57 -9.35 12.58
CA ARG A 199 24.26 -10.68 13.15
C ARG A 199 23.34 -11.54 12.26
N LEU A 200 22.98 -11.09 11.06
CA LEU A 200 22.17 -11.88 10.13
C LEU A 200 22.82 -13.24 9.84
N LYS A 201 22.05 -14.31 10.08
CA LYS A 201 22.49 -15.67 9.78
C LYS A 201 22.22 -15.98 8.30
N ASN A 202 23.25 -16.43 7.59
CA ASN A 202 23.11 -16.95 6.24
C ASN A 202 22.33 -18.28 6.29
N ALA A 203 21.16 -18.29 5.67
CA ALA A 203 20.32 -19.47 5.54
C ALA A 203 19.54 -19.34 4.22
N PRO A 204 20.12 -19.75 3.08
CA PRO A 204 19.44 -19.74 1.79
C PRO A 204 18.17 -20.60 1.81
N LEU A 205 17.25 -20.36 0.87
CA LEU A 205 16.10 -21.25 0.71
C LEU A 205 16.58 -22.64 0.26
N LYS A 206 15.98 -23.69 0.84
CA LYS A 206 16.24 -25.10 0.50
C LYS A 206 15.64 -25.47 -0.85
N ASP A 207 14.46 -24.93 -1.13
CA ASP A 207 13.70 -25.14 -2.36
C ASP A 207 12.72 -23.97 -2.59
N SER A 208 12.00 -24.01 -3.71
CA SER A 208 11.04 -22.96 -4.07
C SER A 208 9.79 -22.93 -3.20
N ALA A 209 9.46 -23.99 -2.46
CA ALA A 209 8.30 -24.04 -1.58
C ALA A 209 8.58 -23.43 -0.19
N GLU A 210 9.85 -23.36 0.22
CA GLU A 210 10.21 -22.90 1.57
C GLU A 210 9.77 -21.46 1.85
N LEU A 211 9.82 -20.55 0.87
CA LEU A 211 9.37 -19.16 1.07
C LEU A 211 7.89 -19.11 1.47
N THR A 212 7.05 -19.87 0.77
CA THR A 212 5.63 -20.04 1.10
C THR A 212 5.45 -20.70 2.48
N ALA A 213 6.27 -21.70 2.82
CA ALA A 213 6.21 -22.33 4.14
C ALA A 213 6.54 -21.37 5.28
N LEU A 214 7.55 -20.50 5.12
CA LEU A 214 7.93 -19.47 6.10
C LEU A 214 6.83 -18.41 6.30
N VAL A 215 6.12 -18.05 5.23
CA VAL A 215 4.95 -17.15 5.30
C VAL A 215 3.77 -17.83 6.02
N ARG A 216 3.63 -19.15 5.88
CA ARG A 216 2.56 -19.94 6.50
C ARG A 216 2.81 -20.25 7.98
N GLU A 217 4.07 -20.32 8.38
CA GLU A 217 4.43 -20.59 9.76
C GLU A 217 3.92 -19.47 10.69
N PRO A 218 3.11 -19.81 11.72
CA PRO A 218 2.56 -18.81 12.63
C PRO A 218 3.64 -18.02 13.38
N LEU A 219 3.47 -16.70 13.43
CA LEU A 219 4.29 -15.82 14.24
C LEU A 219 3.63 -15.59 15.60
N LYS A 220 4.39 -15.77 16.67
CA LYS A 220 3.97 -15.36 18.02
C LYS A 220 4.38 -13.90 18.25
N PRO A 221 3.61 -13.14 19.06
CA PRO A 221 4.08 -11.84 19.52
C PRO A 221 5.46 -11.96 20.16
N GLN A 222 6.41 -11.18 19.67
CA GLN A 222 7.79 -11.19 20.12
C GLN A 222 8.35 -9.77 20.14
N GLN A 223 9.43 -9.55 20.89
CA GLN A 223 10.21 -8.32 20.76
C GLN A 223 11.07 -8.39 19.49
N GLY A 224 11.21 -7.25 18.82
CA GLY A 224 11.93 -7.15 17.55
C GLY A 224 11.27 -7.91 16.38
N VAL A 225 12.08 -8.25 15.37
CA VAL A 225 11.67 -8.92 14.14
C VAL A 225 12.53 -10.15 13.87
N ASP A 226 11.95 -11.17 13.25
CA ASP A 226 12.70 -12.35 12.79
C ASP A 226 13.31 -12.07 11.42
N THR A 227 14.59 -12.41 11.24
CA THR A 227 15.35 -12.06 10.04
C THR A 227 16.20 -13.24 9.57
N ARG A 228 16.24 -13.43 8.24
CA ARG A 228 16.97 -14.51 7.59
C ARG A 228 17.64 -13.99 6.32
N LEU A 229 18.96 -14.16 6.22
CA LEU A 229 19.68 -13.82 4.99
C LEU A 229 19.54 -14.97 3.99
N LEU A 230 18.94 -14.71 2.84
CA LEU A 230 18.66 -15.71 1.81
C LEU A 230 19.78 -15.79 0.76
N TRP A 231 20.43 -14.67 0.48
CA TRP A 231 21.51 -14.58 -0.50
C TRP A 231 22.37 -13.34 -0.24
N GLU A 232 23.67 -13.40 -0.51
CA GLU A 232 24.56 -12.24 -0.55
C GLU A 232 25.64 -12.42 -1.62
N ARG A 233 25.98 -11.33 -2.30
CA ARG A 233 26.94 -11.31 -3.42
C ARG A 233 28.37 -11.62 -2.98
N HIS A 234 28.73 -11.16 -1.78
CA HIS A 234 30.07 -11.29 -1.22
C HIS A 234 30.02 -11.93 0.17
N PRO A 235 29.77 -13.26 0.26
CA PRO A 235 29.69 -13.95 1.54
C PRO A 235 30.96 -13.78 2.38
N GLY A 236 30.77 -13.50 3.67
CA GLY A 236 31.86 -13.31 4.62
C GLY A 236 32.50 -11.91 4.63
N GLN A 237 32.12 -10.99 3.73
CA GLN A 237 32.50 -9.59 3.85
C GLN A 237 31.66 -8.86 4.91
N ALA A 238 32.22 -7.80 5.49
CA ALA A 238 31.50 -6.96 6.45
C ALA A 238 30.29 -6.29 5.78
N ARG A 239 29.11 -6.45 6.38
CA ARG A 239 27.84 -5.90 5.88
C ARG A 239 27.69 -4.42 6.27
N ASN A 240 28.42 -3.56 5.58
CA ASN A 240 28.35 -2.10 5.72
C ASN A 240 27.13 -1.56 4.94
N TRP A 241 25.94 -1.89 5.40
CA TRP A 241 24.70 -1.56 4.68
C TRP A 241 24.07 -0.24 5.06
N GLN A 242 24.59 0.48 6.06
CA GLN A 242 24.12 1.83 6.37
C GLN A 242 24.14 2.70 5.11
N ASP A 243 23.08 3.46 4.91
CA ASP A 243 22.82 4.34 3.77
C ASP A 243 22.70 3.63 2.40
N LYS A 244 22.82 2.30 2.35
CA LYS A 244 22.59 1.56 1.09
C LYS A 244 21.11 1.63 0.69
N PRO A 245 20.83 1.85 -0.60
CA PRO A 245 19.48 1.82 -1.12
C PRO A 245 18.86 0.42 -1.01
N VAL A 246 17.54 0.37 -0.85
CA VAL A 246 16.79 -0.88 -0.77
C VAL A 246 15.57 -0.87 -1.68
N LEU A 247 15.17 -2.07 -2.08
CA LEU A 247 13.85 -2.38 -2.62
C LEU A 247 13.22 -3.46 -1.73
N GLY A 248 12.11 -3.13 -1.07
CA GLY A 248 11.35 -4.02 -0.21
C GLY A 248 10.06 -4.50 -0.86
N ILE A 249 9.83 -5.81 -0.88
CA ILE A 249 8.55 -6.41 -1.28
C ILE A 249 7.81 -6.77 0.01
N VAL A 250 6.71 -6.09 0.30
CA VAL A 250 5.98 -6.20 1.58
C VAL A 250 4.69 -6.98 1.38
N LEU A 251 4.51 -8.02 2.19
CA LEU A 251 3.31 -8.84 2.27
C LEU A 251 2.74 -8.77 3.68
N ASN A 252 1.50 -8.31 3.80
CA ASN A 252 0.77 -8.33 5.07
C ASN A 252 -0.25 -9.48 5.03
N GLY A 253 -0.38 -10.16 6.15
CA GLY A 253 -1.21 -11.35 6.29
C GLY A 253 -2.72 -11.10 6.27
N ALA A 254 -3.46 -12.17 6.50
CA ALA A 254 -4.89 -12.13 6.69
C ALA A 254 -5.25 -11.53 8.05
N GLN A 255 -6.37 -10.80 8.10
CA GLN A 255 -6.96 -10.35 9.37
C GLN A 255 -7.71 -11.51 10.05
N GLY A 256 -7.65 -11.58 11.38
CA GLY A 256 -8.26 -12.69 12.14
C GLY A 256 -9.79 -12.65 12.23
N ASP A 257 -10.40 -11.51 11.95
CA ASP A 257 -11.82 -11.24 12.18
C ASP A 257 -12.43 -10.31 11.11
N ASP A 258 -11.91 -10.36 9.88
CA ASP A 258 -12.45 -9.69 8.70
C ASP A 258 -12.31 -10.61 7.48
N ASP A 259 -13.45 -11.13 7.01
CA ASP A 259 -13.51 -12.13 5.95
C ASP A 259 -13.18 -11.55 4.56
N GLU A 260 -13.24 -10.23 4.38
CA GLU A 260 -12.81 -9.55 3.15
C GLU A 260 -11.28 -9.41 3.07
N SER A 261 -10.60 -9.51 4.21
CA SER A 261 -9.17 -9.23 4.34
C SER A 261 -8.30 -10.49 4.40
N LEU A 262 -8.82 -11.65 3.99
CA LEU A 262 -8.07 -12.91 3.97
C LEU A 262 -6.99 -12.97 2.85
N GLY A 263 -7.17 -12.18 1.79
CA GLY A 263 -6.19 -12.00 0.70
C GLY A 263 -4.85 -11.44 1.17
N GLY A 264 -4.83 -10.76 2.31
CA GLY A 264 -3.69 -9.97 2.75
C GLY A 264 -3.62 -8.62 2.04
N HIS A 265 -2.45 -7.99 2.09
CA HIS A 265 -2.21 -6.73 1.43
C HIS A 265 -0.75 -6.64 0.97
N PHE A 266 -0.53 -6.08 -0.22
CA PHE A 266 0.75 -6.04 -0.88
C PHE A 266 1.21 -4.59 -1.06
N ALA A 267 2.49 -4.34 -0.83
CA ALA A 267 3.09 -3.04 -1.10
C ALA A 267 4.57 -3.20 -1.48
N ILE A 268 5.12 -2.17 -2.12
CA ILE A 268 6.55 -2.06 -2.39
C ILE A 268 7.11 -0.88 -1.62
N ALA A 269 8.23 -1.10 -0.95
CA ALA A 269 8.96 -0.09 -0.21
C ALA A 269 10.27 0.26 -0.93
N THR A 270 10.65 1.54 -0.92
CA THR A 270 11.99 1.96 -1.31
C THR A 270 12.58 2.84 -0.21
N GLY A 271 13.90 2.81 -0.06
CA GLY A 271 14.53 3.62 0.97
C GLY A 271 16.03 3.41 1.08
N ARG A 272 16.57 3.82 2.21
CA ARG A 272 17.95 3.56 2.60
C ARG A 272 17.97 2.99 4.00
N PHE A 273 18.90 2.09 4.28
CA PHE A 273 19.16 1.71 5.67
C PHE A 273 19.58 2.92 6.48
N GLY A 274 18.87 3.17 7.56
CA GLY A 274 19.30 4.13 8.57
C GLY A 274 20.44 3.58 9.41
N LYS A 275 20.86 4.41 10.36
CA LYS A 275 21.84 4.03 11.38
C LYS A 275 21.36 2.78 12.13
N ASN A 276 22.29 1.87 12.43
CA ASN A 276 22.03 0.63 13.17
C ASN A 276 20.94 -0.27 12.55
N GLY A 277 20.69 -0.15 11.24
CA GLY A 277 19.67 -0.95 10.56
C GLY A 277 18.24 -0.44 10.72
N ASP A 278 18.06 0.83 11.12
CA ASP A 278 16.73 1.45 11.09
C ASP A 278 16.15 1.47 9.67
N TRP A 279 14.84 1.33 9.60
CA TRP A 279 14.08 1.29 8.35
C TRP A 279 12.73 2.00 8.49
N SER A 280 12.55 2.76 9.58
CA SER A 280 11.33 3.51 9.89
C SER A 280 10.96 4.54 8.80
N GLY A 281 11.97 5.09 8.12
CA GLY A 281 11.81 6.10 7.07
C GLY A 281 11.60 5.55 5.65
N TRP A 282 11.53 4.24 5.41
CA TRP A 282 11.31 3.72 4.05
C TRP A 282 9.95 4.16 3.51
N ALA A 283 9.90 4.53 2.24
CA ALA A 283 8.68 4.96 1.56
C ALA A 283 7.92 3.72 1.08
N VAL A 284 6.78 3.43 1.71
CA VAL A 284 5.87 2.35 1.32
C VAL A 284 4.79 2.89 0.40
N ASN A 285 4.66 2.30 -0.78
CA ASN A 285 3.67 2.68 -1.78
C ASN A 285 2.37 1.92 -1.50
N ASN A 286 1.48 2.55 -0.74
CA ASN A 286 0.29 1.92 -0.19
C ASN A 286 -0.95 2.20 -1.04
N PHE A 287 -1.47 1.18 -1.73
CA PHE A 287 -2.68 1.29 -2.55
C PHE A 287 -3.91 0.71 -1.84
N TYR A 288 -4.93 1.54 -1.67
CA TYR A 288 -6.26 1.20 -1.18
C TYR A 288 -7.31 1.84 -2.09
N ASN A 289 -8.56 1.40 -1.98
CA ASN A 289 -9.65 1.97 -2.76
C ASN A 289 -9.89 3.45 -2.36
N LEU A 290 -9.72 4.38 -3.30
CA LEU A 290 -9.98 5.80 -3.10
C LEU A 290 -11.48 6.13 -3.10
N ASP A 291 -12.33 5.26 -3.68
CA ASP A 291 -13.78 5.45 -3.79
C ASP A 291 -14.55 5.08 -2.50
N SER A 292 -13.85 4.74 -1.42
CA SER A 292 -14.44 4.38 -0.13
C SER A 292 -13.68 4.97 1.04
N VAL A 293 -14.39 5.29 2.12
CA VAL A 293 -13.81 5.71 3.40
C VAL A 293 -13.41 4.47 4.19
N SER A 294 -12.12 4.14 4.16
CA SER A 294 -11.56 3.00 4.89
C SER A 294 -12.00 2.99 6.37
N GLU A 295 -12.40 1.81 6.86
CA GLU A 295 -12.67 1.52 8.29
C GLU A 295 -11.57 2.08 9.20
N LYS A 296 -10.33 2.00 8.73
CA LYS A 296 -9.10 2.31 9.46
C LYS A 296 -8.59 3.72 9.17
N GLY A 297 -9.33 4.53 8.41
CA GLY A 297 -8.92 5.85 7.98
C GLY A 297 -7.80 5.87 6.93
N ILE A 298 -7.49 4.72 6.31
CA ILE A 298 -6.43 4.62 5.30
C ILE A 298 -6.84 5.36 4.03
N VAL A 299 -5.94 6.20 3.53
CA VAL A 299 -5.98 6.76 2.18
C VAL A 299 -4.76 6.23 1.41
N ALA A 300 -4.95 5.87 0.15
CA ALA A 300 -3.85 5.40 -0.68
C ALA A 300 -2.80 6.51 -0.85
N ALA A 301 -1.54 6.22 -0.56
CA ALA A 301 -0.43 7.16 -0.66
C ALA A 301 0.92 6.47 -0.55
N THR A 302 1.98 7.20 -0.89
CA THR A 302 3.30 6.93 -0.29
C THR A 302 3.24 7.32 1.19
N VAL A 303 3.67 6.41 2.07
CA VAL A 303 3.69 6.59 3.53
C VAL A 303 5.05 6.13 4.09
N PRO A 304 5.60 6.79 5.13
CA PRO A 304 6.74 6.26 5.86
C PRO A 304 6.43 4.89 6.48
N MET A 305 7.43 4.02 6.57
CA MET A 305 7.27 2.64 7.03
C MET A 305 6.75 2.54 8.46
N ASP A 306 7.23 3.40 9.35
CA ASP A 306 6.72 3.47 10.71
C ASP A 306 5.22 3.79 10.75
N ASN A 307 4.76 4.74 9.93
CA ASN A 307 3.35 5.07 9.79
C ASN A 307 2.57 3.89 9.19
N TYR A 308 3.06 3.30 8.09
CA TYR A 308 2.44 2.17 7.41
C TYR A 308 2.21 0.97 8.33
N LEU A 309 3.20 0.62 9.14
CA LEU A 309 3.13 -0.55 10.01
C LEU A 309 2.52 -0.27 11.38
N MET A 310 2.74 0.92 11.95
CA MET A 310 2.56 1.17 13.39
C MET A 310 1.70 2.40 13.74
N ASP A 311 0.99 3.00 12.79
CA ASP A 311 -0.10 3.94 13.11
C ASP A 311 -1.20 3.22 13.93
N VAL A 312 -1.60 3.80 15.07
CA VAL A 312 -2.51 3.14 16.01
C VAL A 312 -3.94 2.93 15.48
N ASN A 313 -4.33 3.63 14.42
CA ASN A 313 -5.61 3.42 13.74
C ASN A 313 -5.48 2.56 12.48
N SER A 314 -4.39 2.70 11.73
CA SER A 314 -4.25 2.19 10.36
C SER A 314 -3.09 1.22 10.13
N GLY A 315 -2.14 1.17 11.06
CA GLY A 315 -0.90 0.41 10.97
C GLY A 315 -1.14 -1.08 10.84
N GLN A 316 -0.54 -1.69 9.81
CA GLN A 316 -0.75 -3.11 9.47
C GLN A 316 -0.53 -4.06 10.65
N GLN A 317 0.42 -3.75 11.54
CA GLN A 317 0.84 -4.64 12.62
C GLN A 317 -0.16 -4.74 13.76
N TYR A 318 -1.19 -3.89 13.86
CA TYR A 318 -2.17 -4.03 14.93
C TYR A 318 -3.24 -5.10 14.63
N TYR A 319 -3.30 -5.63 13.40
CA TYR A 319 -4.38 -6.54 13.00
C TYR A 319 -3.95 -7.70 12.10
N ARG A 320 -2.65 -7.81 11.79
CA ARG A 320 -2.08 -8.92 11.03
C ARG A 320 -0.56 -8.99 11.15
N PRO A 321 0.06 -10.17 10.96
CA PRO A 321 1.50 -10.28 10.77
C PRO A 321 1.91 -9.74 9.39
N SER A 322 3.20 -9.44 9.22
CA SER A 322 3.76 -9.09 7.91
C SER A 322 5.10 -9.76 7.61
N TYR A 323 5.44 -9.79 6.34
CA TYR A 323 6.62 -10.40 5.76
C TYR A 323 7.20 -9.40 4.76
N MET A 324 8.52 -9.34 4.69
CA MET A 324 9.19 -8.48 3.73
C MET A 324 10.41 -9.19 3.16
N LEU A 325 10.53 -9.20 1.83
CA LEU A 325 11.80 -9.49 1.16
C LEU A 325 12.50 -8.15 0.92
N VAL A 326 13.73 -8.03 1.39
CA VAL A 326 14.54 -6.82 1.23
C VAL A 326 15.71 -7.14 0.32
N ALA A 327 15.72 -6.51 -0.85
CA ALA A 327 16.88 -6.43 -1.71
C ALA A 327 17.73 -5.23 -1.28
N VAL A 328 18.92 -5.49 -0.74
CA VAL A 328 19.93 -4.45 -0.48
C VAL A 328 20.68 -4.20 -1.78
N LEU A 329 20.81 -2.94 -2.17
CA LEU A 329 21.33 -2.55 -3.47
C LEU A 329 22.68 -1.82 -3.33
N ASN A 330 23.61 -2.10 -4.24
CA ASN A 330 24.87 -1.36 -4.35
C ASN A 330 24.69 -0.03 -5.12
N ASN A 331 23.59 0.12 -5.85
CA ASN A 331 23.25 1.30 -6.65
C ASN A 331 21.76 1.61 -6.52
N GLN A 332 21.41 2.89 -6.41
CA GLN A 332 20.03 3.32 -6.19
C GLN A 332 19.15 3.23 -7.44
N ARG A 333 19.71 3.12 -8.65
CA ARG A 333 18.97 3.19 -9.92
C ARG A 333 17.78 2.23 -10.00
N THR A 334 17.87 1.04 -9.39
CA THR A 334 16.75 0.08 -9.30
C THR A 334 15.59 0.59 -8.47
N ALA A 335 15.88 1.10 -7.27
CA ALA A 335 14.85 1.66 -6.40
C ALA A 335 14.33 3.01 -6.92
N VAL A 336 15.17 3.83 -7.54
CA VAL A 336 14.80 5.11 -8.19
C VAL A 336 13.82 4.88 -9.33
N ALA A 337 14.09 3.91 -10.21
CA ALA A 337 13.21 3.62 -11.33
C ALA A 337 11.81 3.16 -10.87
N PHE A 338 11.73 2.28 -9.87
CA PHE A 338 10.44 1.89 -9.28
C PHE A 338 9.74 3.07 -8.60
N GLN A 339 10.45 3.77 -7.70
CA GLN A 339 9.85 4.87 -6.94
C GLN A 339 9.41 6.02 -7.86
N GLY A 340 10.14 6.31 -8.94
CA GLY A 340 9.74 7.30 -9.94
C GLY A 340 8.51 6.84 -10.73
N GLY A 341 8.47 5.58 -11.19
CA GLY A 341 7.34 5.02 -11.92
C GLY A 341 6.04 5.01 -11.11
N VAL A 342 6.09 4.52 -9.87
CA VAL A 342 4.91 4.44 -9.00
C VAL A 342 4.35 5.82 -8.61
N GLN A 343 5.20 6.86 -8.54
CA GLN A 343 4.73 8.23 -8.33
C GLN A 343 3.86 8.75 -9.47
N ARG A 344 4.18 8.37 -10.72
CA ARG A 344 3.34 8.69 -11.89
C ARG A 344 1.99 7.97 -11.78
N VAL A 345 2.01 6.71 -11.35
CA VAL A 345 0.79 5.92 -11.12
C VAL A 345 -0.07 6.54 -10.02
N PHE A 346 0.50 7.04 -8.93
CA PHE A 346 -0.26 7.79 -7.91
C PHE A 346 -0.93 9.03 -8.49
N ASN A 347 -0.26 9.79 -9.36
CA ASN A 347 -0.87 10.96 -9.99
C ASN A 347 -2.05 10.58 -10.90
N HIS A 348 -1.95 9.50 -11.68
CA HIS A 348 -3.09 8.94 -12.41
C HIS A 348 -4.20 8.47 -11.46
N PHE A 349 -3.84 7.86 -10.33
CA PHE A 349 -4.79 7.30 -9.39
C PHE A 349 -5.61 8.36 -8.67
N TYR A 350 -4.97 9.43 -8.17
CA TYR A 350 -5.69 10.55 -7.54
C TYR A 350 -6.58 11.31 -8.53
N ARG A 351 -6.21 11.33 -9.80
CA ARG A 351 -7.02 11.92 -10.87
C ARG A 351 -8.20 11.08 -11.32
N HIS A 352 -8.33 9.86 -10.78
CA HIS A 352 -9.34 8.90 -11.23
C HIS A 352 -9.20 8.50 -12.71
N ASP A 353 -7.99 8.58 -13.27
CA ASP A 353 -7.72 8.08 -14.63
C ASP A 353 -7.87 6.54 -14.69
N PHE A 354 -7.78 5.88 -13.54
CA PHE A 354 -8.20 4.49 -13.32
C PHE A 354 -8.70 4.30 -11.89
N ARG A 355 -9.49 3.24 -11.65
CA ARG A 355 -10.08 2.92 -10.34
C ARG A 355 -9.48 1.66 -9.71
N TYR A 356 -9.54 1.58 -8.39
CA TYR A 356 -9.19 0.37 -7.67
C TYR A 356 -10.23 -0.71 -7.96
N ARG A 357 -9.81 -1.81 -8.61
CA ARG A 357 -10.68 -2.96 -8.91
C ARG A 357 -10.09 -4.18 -8.23
N HIS A 358 -10.85 -4.81 -7.32
CA HIS A 358 -10.32 -5.90 -6.49
C HIS A 358 -9.68 -7.06 -7.26
N ALA A 359 -10.14 -7.34 -8.49
CA ALA A 359 -9.47 -8.31 -9.37
C ALA A 359 -8.35 -7.66 -10.20
N ALA A 360 -8.69 -6.74 -11.11
CA ALA A 360 -7.79 -6.29 -12.18
C ALA A 360 -6.82 -5.14 -11.80
N ALA A 361 -7.07 -4.42 -10.71
CA ALA A 361 -6.31 -3.24 -10.31
C ALA A 361 -6.34 -3.08 -8.78
N ASN A 362 -5.96 -4.14 -8.07
CA ASN A 362 -5.80 -4.12 -6.63
C ASN A 362 -4.36 -3.71 -6.24
N CYS A 363 -4.06 -3.62 -4.94
CA CYS A 363 -2.73 -3.22 -4.47
C CYS A 363 -1.57 -4.03 -5.07
N THR A 364 -1.77 -5.34 -5.27
CA THR A 364 -0.80 -6.25 -5.90
C THR A 364 -0.67 -5.94 -7.39
N GLY A 365 -1.78 -5.97 -8.12
CA GLY A 365 -1.80 -5.74 -9.56
C GLY A 365 -1.20 -4.39 -9.95
N ILE A 366 -1.57 -3.31 -9.25
CA ILE A 366 -1.00 -1.97 -9.49
C ILE A 366 0.52 -1.97 -9.28
N SER A 367 1.00 -2.62 -8.22
CA SER A 367 2.44 -2.66 -7.91
C SER A 367 3.24 -3.50 -8.92
N VAL A 368 2.69 -4.65 -9.32
CA VAL A 368 3.31 -5.55 -10.31
C VAL A 368 3.31 -4.91 -11.69
N ASP A 369 2.23 -4.20 -12.06
CA ASP A 369 2.13 -3.49 -13.34
C ASP A 369 3.24 -2.43 -13.50
N VAL A 370 3.65 -1.74 -12.42
CA VAL A 370 4.80 -0.80 -12.46
C VAL A 370 6.08 -1.53 -12.82
N PHE A 371 6.34 -2.70 -12.23
CA PHE A 371 7.51 -3.51 -12.55
C PHE A 371 7.46 -4.07 -13.97
N GLU A 372 6.30 -4.55 -14.44
CA GLU A 372 6.12 -5.02 -15.82
C GLU A 372 6.39 -3.87 -16.81
N ALA A 373 5.91 -2.65 -16.52
CA ALA A 373 6.19 -1.47 -17.34
C ALA A 373 7.67 -1.05 -17.35
N LEU A 374 8.40 -1.28 -16.26
CA LEU A 374 9.85 -1.07 -16.18
C LEU A 374 10.63 -2.20 -16.89
N GLY A 375 9.99 -3.34 -17.15
CA GLY A 375 10.57 -4.48 -17.84
C GLY A 375 10.94 -5.66 -16.94
N TRP A 376 10.52 -5.70 -15.67
CA TRP A 376 10.64 -6.92 -14.86
C TRP A 376 9.50 -7.87 -15.17
N HIS A 377 9.80 -8.96 -15.87
CA HIS A 377 8.82 -9.96 -16.29
C HIS A 377 8.69 -11.08 -15.25
N VAL A 378 8.05 -10.75 -14.12
CA VAL A 378 7.77 -11.73 -13.06
C VAL A 378 7.01 -12.94 -13.65
N PRO A 379 7.46 -14.18 -13.41
CA PRO A 379 6.81 -15.37 -13.96
C PRO A 379 5.32 -15.48 -13.59
N LYS A 380 4.47 -15.57 -14.61
CA LYS A 380 3.01 -15.74 -14.47
C LYS A 380 2.67 -17.17 -14.02
N ARG A 381 1.63 -17.32 -13.21
CA ARG A 381 1.06 -18.60 -12.76
C ARG A 381 -0.27 -18.95 -13.43
N GLY A 382 -0.77 -18.05 -14.27
CA GLY A 382 -2.03 -18.23 -14.98
C GLY A 382 -3.24 -17.93 -14.10
N PRO A 383 -4.45 -17.91 -14.71
CA PRO A 383 -5.70 -17.72 -14.00
C PRO A 383 -6.04 -18.90 -13.09
N THR A 384 -6.78 -18.64 -12.01
CA THR A 384 -7.12 -19.67 -11.01
C THR A 384 -7.94 -20.81 -11.61
N ALA A 385 -9.03 -20.50 -12.34
CA ALA A 385 -9.93 -21.52 -12.89
C ALA A 385 -10.81 -20.97 -14.03
N PRO A 386 -10.24 -20.72 -15.23
CA PRO A 386 -10.94 -20.06 -16.32
C PRO A 386 -12.17 -20.83 -16.82
N ILE A 387 -12.15 -22.17 -16.84
CA ILE A 387 -13.31 -22.98 -17.24
C ILE A 387 -14.41 -22.93 -16.17
N LYS A 388 -14.04 -23.08 -14.88
CA LYS A 388 -15.00 -23.01 -13.76
C LYS A 388 -15.66 -21.63 -13.69
N SER A 389 -14.99 -20.58 -14.16
CA SER A 389 -15.51 -19.21 -14.18
C SER A 389 -16.83 -19.07 -14.96
N LEU A 390 -17.03 -19.86 -16.03
CA LEU A 390 -18.25 -19.80 -16.83
C LEU A 390 -19.46 -20.32 -16.03
N GLY A 391 -19.29 -21.45 -15.35
CA GLY A 391 -20.30 -22.01 -14.47
C GLY A 391 -20.55 -21.15 -13.24
N ALA A 392 -19.48 -20.62 -12.62
CA ALA A 392 -19.57 -19.73 -11.47
C ALA A 392 -20.30 -18.42 -11.81
N TYR A 393 -20.04 -17.85 -13.00
CA TYR A 393 -20.77 -16.69 -13.51
C TYR A 393 -22.26 -16.96 -13.57
N ALA A 394 -22.67 -18.07 -14.21
CA ALA A 394 -24.07 -18.42 -14.37
C ALA A 394 -24.74 -18.67 -13.02
N TYR A 395 -24.07 -19.40 -12.13
CA TYR A 395 -24.57 -19.73 -10.80
C TYR A 395 -24.78 -18.49 -9.93
N LEU A 396 -23.78 -17.61 -9.78
CA LEU A 396 -23.92 -16.41 -8.95
C LEU A 396 -24.85 -15.37 -9.58
N SER A 397 -24.89 -15.27 -10.91
CA SER A 397 -25.88 -14.40 -11.58
C SER A 397 -27.32 -14.82 -11.26
N ALA A 398 -27.58 -16.13 -11.21
CA ALA A 398 -28.89 -16.67 -10.87
C ALA A 398 -29.19 -16.58 -9.37
N LYS A 399 -28.23 -16.98 -8.52
CA LYS A 399 -28.38 -16.99 -7.06
C LYS A 399 -28.65 -15.58 -6.50
N ASP A 400 -27.89 -14.60 -6.97
CA ASP A 400 -27.95 -13.22 -6.46
C ASP A 400 -28.85 -12.32 -7.32
N VAL A 401 -29.47 -12.88 -8.38
CA VAL A 401 -30.27 -12.14 -9.38
C VAL A 401 -29.50 -10.93 -9.92
N SER A 402 -28.20 -11.10 -10.19
CA SER A 402 -27.28 -10.01 -10.51
C SER A 402 -26.14 -10.46 -11.44
N PHE A 403 -26.15 -10.01 -12.69
CA PHE A 403 -25.02 -10.21 -13.61
C PHE A 403 -23.73 -9.54 -13.13
N ALA A 404 -23.82 -8.51 -12.30
CA ALA A 404 -22.66 -7.90 -11.68
C ALA A 404 -21.99 -8.85 -10.67
N SER A 405 -22.77 -9.62 -9.89
CA SER A 405 -22.24 -10.67 -9.01
C SER A 405 -21.54 -11.78 -9.81
N GLY A 406 -22.16 -12.23 -10.90
CA GLY A 406 -21.52 -13.17 -11.83
C GLY A 406 -20.22 -12.61 -12.43
N ARG A 407 -20.23 -11.34 -12.85
CA ARG A 407 -19.05 -10.67 -13.42
C ARG A 407 -17.89 -10.62 -12.43
N LYS A 408 -18.16 -10.30 -11.17
CA LYS A 408 -17.13 -10.26 -10.11
C LYS A 408 -16.41 -11.60 -9.98
N ILE A 409 -17.14 -12.70 -9.82
CA ILE A 409 -16.50 -14.02 -9.69
C ILE A 409 -15.77 -14.46 -10.96
N TYR A 410 -16.31 -14.10 -12.13
CA TYR A 410 -15.67 -14.38 -13.41
C TYR A 410 -14.31 -13.71 -13.49
N ASP A 411 -14.23 -12.41 -13.17
CA ASP A 411 -12.98 -11.66 -13.22
C ASP A 411 -11.96 -12.23 -12.21
N TYR A 412 -12.39 -12.53 -10.98
CA TYR A 412 -11.51 -13.16 -9.98
C TYR A 412 -10.92 -14.49 -10.44
N LEU A 413 -11.69 -15.34 -11.11
CA LEU A 413 -11.23 -16.66 -11.55
C LEU A 413 -10.38 -16.62 -12.84
N ASN A 414 -10.44 -15.51 -13.59
CA ASN A 414 -9.68 -15.31 -14.84
C ASN A 414 -8.50 -14.34 -14.70
N GLU A 415 -8.38 -13.62 -13.60
CA GLU A 415 -7.24 -12.72 -13.37
C GLU A 415 -5.96 -13.52 -13.12
N GLU A 416 -4.83 -12.98 -13.56
CA GLU A 416 -3.51 -13.55 -13.34
C GLU A 416 -3.18 -13.59 -11.84
N GLN A 417 -2.84 -14.77 -11.33
CA GLN A 417 -2.68 -14.95 -9.87
C GLN A 417 -1.58 -14.07 -9.26
N THR A 418 -0.50 -13.77 -9.99
CA THR A 418 0.55 -12.85 -9.54
C THR A 418 0.13 -11.38 -9.52
N ARG A 419 -0.98 -11.02 -10.16
CA ARG A 419 -1.60 -9.69 -10.09
C ARG A 419 -2.76 -9.66 -9.09
N LEU A 420 -3.35 -10.82 -8.79
CA LEU A 420 -4.52 -10.95 -7.92
C LEU A 420 -4.15 -11.15 -6.45
N PHE A 421 -3.32 -12.15 -6.13
CA PHE A 421 -3.07 -12.59 -4.76
C PHE A 421 -1.74 -12.04 -4.22
N PRO A 422 -1.75 -11.22 -3.15
CA PRO A 422 -0.54 -10.71 -2.49
C PRO A 422 0.52 -11.78 -2.23
N ALA A 423 0.10 -12.94 -1.69
CA ALA A 423 0.99 -14.03 -1.32
C ALA A 423 1.68 -14.67 -2.53
N VAL A 424 0.95 -14.78 -3.64
CA VAL A 424 1.44 -15.38 -4.88
C VAL A 424 2.44 -14.44 -5.57
N ALA A 425 2.16 -13.13 -5.57
CA ALA A 425 3.10 -12.14 -6.09
C ALA A 425 4.39 -12.10 -5.28
N PHE A 426 4.29 -12.07 -3.94
CA PHE A 426 5.44 -12.10 -3.04
C PHE A 426 6.33 -13.32 -3.29
N ASP A 427 5.72 -14.50 -3.40
CA ASP A 427 6.43 -15.75 -3.69
C ASP A 427 7.06 -15.73 -5.10
N ALA A 428 6.31 -15.36 -6.14
CA ALA A 428 6.82 -15.33 -7.51
C ALA A 428 7.97 -14.34 -7.69
N MET A 429 7.84 -13.12 -7.15
CA MET A 429 8.87 -12.10 -7.21
C MET A 429 10.11 -12.48 -6.39
N GLY A 430 9.91 -13.08 -5.22
CA GLY A 430 11.02 -13.54 -4.38
C GLY A 430 11.84 -14.64 -5.03
N GLN A 431 11.18 -15.65 -5.60
CA GLN A 431 11.84 -16.74 -6.32
C GLN A 431 12.55 -16.22 -7.58
N ASP A 432 11.90 -15.36 -8.37
CA ASP A 432 12.49 -14.79 -9.59
C ASP A 432 13.71 -13.90 -9.26
N LEU A 433 13.63 -13.09 -8.19
CA LEU A 433 14.75 -12.27 -7.75
C LEU A 433 15.96 -13.12 -7.33
N LEU A 434 15.74 -14.20 -6.56
CA LEU A 434 16.79 -15.16 -6.19
C LEU A 434 17.38 -15.84 -7.42
N GLN A 435 16.56 -16.19 -8.40
CA GLN A 435 17.02 -16.78 -9.66
C GLN A 435 17.88 -15.79 -10.47
N LEU A 436 17.47 -14.53 -10.58
CA LEU A 436 18.20 -13.49 -11.31
C LEU A 436 19.63 -13.31 -10.77
N VAL A 437 19.82 -13.35 -9.46
CA VAL A 437 21.11 -13.10 -8.79
C VAL A 437 21.95 -14.36 -8.54
N SER A 438 21.38 -15.55 -8.79
CA SER A 438 22.08 -16.82 -8.57
C SER A 438 23.31 -16.97 -9.47
N ALA A 439 24.41 -17.49 -8.91
CA ALA A 439 25.70 -17.63 -9.61
C ALA A 439 25.77 -18.89 -10.51
N ASP A 440 24.92 -19.89 -10.26
CA ASP A 440 25.06 -21.26 -10.76
C ASP A 440 24.32 -21.58 -12.08
N GLY A 441 23.79 -20.58 -12.79
CA GLY A 441 23.58 -20.70 -14.23
C GLY A 441 22.14 -20.72 -14.76
N VAL A 442 22.11 -20.66 -16.10
CA VAL A 442 20.98 -20.55 -17.06
C VAL A 442 19.90 -19.55 -16.64
N GLN A 443 20.06 -18.32 -17.14
CA GLN A 443 18.96 -17.38 -17.15
C GLN A 443 17.81 -18.00 -17.95
N PRO A 444 16.61 -18.20 -17.37
CA PRO A 444 15.50 -18.89 -18.03
C PRO A 444 14.96 -18.09 -19.21
N ARG A 445 15.32 -16.81 -19.29
CA ARG A 445 14.92 -15.86 -20.32
C ARG A 445 16.05 -14.87 -20.63
N ALA A 446 15.98 -14.26 -21.79
CA ALA A 446 16.75 -13.05 -22.06
C ALA A 446 16.29 -11.95 -21.10
N LEU A 447 17.25 -11.31 -20.41
CA LEU A 447 16.95 -10.29 -19.43
C LEU A 447 16.65 -8.96 -20.12
N SER A 448 15.61 -8.28 -19.65
CA SER A 448 15.39 -6.87 -19.98
C SER A 448 16.48 -5.98 -19.35
N THR A 449 16.51 -4.71 -19.75
CA THR A 449 17.39 -3.70 -19.12
C THR A 449 17.17 -3.62 -17.60
N TYR A 450 15.93 -3.68 -17.13
CA TYR A 450 15.63 -3.58 -15.71
C TYR A 450 15.97 -4.86 -14.94
N GLU A 451 15.77 -6.04 -15.54
CA GLU A 451 16.15 -7.32 -14.93
C GLU A 451 17.67 -7.47 -14.84
N GLN A 452 18.39 -7.02 -15.87
CA GLN A 452 19.84 -6.88 -15.86
C GLN A 452 20.28 -5.94 -14.74
N GLN A 453 19.60 -4.80 -14.57
CA GLN A 453 19.86 -3.85 -13.51
C GLN A 453 19.65 -4.45 -12.12
N LEU A 454 18.55 -5.18 -11.89
CA LEU A 454 18.30 -5.94 -10.67
C LEU A 454 19.45 -6.92 -10.39
N ARG A 455 19.82 -7.73 -11.39
CA ARG A 455 20.91 -8.69 -11.26
C ARG A 455 22.23 -8.02 -10.89
N ASP A 456 22.52 -6.83 -11.41
CA ASP A 456 23.79 -6.15 -11.18
C ASP A 456 23.80 -5.35 -9.85
N ASP A 457 22.65 -4.79 -9.47
CA ASP A 457 22.54 -3.91 -8.31
C ASP A 457 22.37 -4.66 -6.98
N VAL A 458 21.72 -5.82 -6.98
CA VAL A 458 21.40 -6.54 -5.73
C VAL A 458 22.67 -7.06 -5.08
N GLU A 459 22.91 -6.68 -3.83
CA GLU A 459 24.05 -7.12 -3.03
C GLU A 459 23.67 -8.18 -2.00
N ALA A 460 22.44 -8.13 -1.50
CA ALA A 460 21.90 -9.13 -0.60
C ALA A 460 20.38 -9.19 -0.68
N ILE A 461 19.82 -10.35 -0.34
CA ILE A 461 18.38 -10.57 -0.20
C ILE A 461 18.14 -11.17 1.17
N MET A 462 17.28 -10.55 1.96
CA MET A 462 16.86 -11.08 3.26
C MET A 462 15.34 -11.12 3.40
N LEU A 463 14.87 -12.08 4.18
CA LEU A 463 13.49 -12.16 4.65
C LEU A 463 13.41 -11.52 6.04
N VAL A 464 12.40 -10.69 6.24
CA VAL A 464 11.99 -10.13 7.53
C VAL A 464 10.57 -10.61 7.82
N ARG A 465 10.34 -11.11 9.04
CA ARG A 465 9.04 -11.59 9.52
C ARG A 465 8.67 -10.80 10.77
N ILE A 466 7.50 -10.17 10.72
CA ILE A 466 7.04 -9.19 11.70
C ILE A 466 5.76 -9.73 12.33
N ALA A 467 5.82 -10.00 13.63
CA ALA A 467 4.68 -10.48 14.37
C ALA A 467 3.66 -9.35 14.60
N GLN A 468 2.38 -9.71 14.61
CA GLN A 468 1.32 -8.79 14.98
C GLN A 468 1.52 -8.26 16.41
N VAL A 469 1.39 -6.96 16.57
CA VAL A 469 1.33 -6.27 17.87
C VAL A 469 0.00 -6.61 18.53
N PRO A 470 -0.01 -7.04 19.81
CA PRO A 470 -1.25 -7.27 20.54
C PRO A 470 -2.15 -6.03 20.52
N SER A 471 -3.43 -6.20 20.19
CA SER A 471 -4.41 -5.11 20.09
C SER A 471 -5.81 -5.61 20.49
N SER A 472 -6.84 -4.81 20.22
CA SER A 472 -8.24 -5.24 20.36
C SER A 472 -8.72 -6.22 19.29
N ARG A 473 -7.95 -6.50 18.23
CA ARG A 473 -8.32 -7.47 17.20
C ARG A 473 -7.81 -8.89 17.48
N ALA A 474 -8.45 -9.85 16.82
CA ALA A 474 -7.97 -11.23 16.79
C ALA A 474 -6.60 -11.31 16.10
N ASN A 475 -5.83 -12.33 16.45
CA ASN A 475 -4.58 -12.63 15.75
C ASN A 475 -4.90 -13.00 14.30
N GLY A 476 -4.25 -12.32 13.38
CA GLY A 476 -4.23 -12.64 11.97
C GLY A 476 -3.41 -13.88 11.67
N SER A 477 -3.39 -14.25 10.39
CA SER A 477 -2.69 -15.43 9.91
C SER A 477 -1.94 -15.13 8.61
N ALA A 478 -1.30 -16.14 8.05
CA ALA A 478 -0.84 -16.08 6.67
C ALA A 478 -2.00 -15.73 5.72
N PRO A 479 -1.75 -14.94 4.66
CA PRO A 479 -2.75 -14.67 3.63
C PRO A 479 -3.10 -15.95 2.87
N VAL A 480 -4.19 -15.90 2.11
CA VAL A 480 -4.58 -17.01 1.22
C VAL A 480 -3.73 -16.97 -0.05
N PHE A 481 -3.44 -18.16 -0.59
CA PHE A 481 -2.63 -18.32 -1.81
C PHE A 481 -3.48 -18.72 -3.03
N SER A 482 -4.78 -18.94 -2.83
CA SER A 482 -5.71 -19.28 -3.91
C SER A 482 -7.15 -18.93 -3.54
N PHE A 483 -8.03 -18.95 -4.54
CA PHE A 483 -9.46 -18.79 -4.33
C PHE A 483 -10.07 -19.94 -3.53
N ASP A 484 -9.61 -21.19 -3.75
CA ASP A 484 -10.12 -22.35 -3.01
C ASP A 484 -9.77 -22.24 -1.52
N GLU A 485 -8.56 -21.77 -1.20
CA GLU A 485 -8.17 -21.49 0.18
C GLU A 485 -9.01 -20.37 0.79
N PHE A 486 -9.27 -19.28 0.05
CA PHE A 486 -10.19 -18.24 0.48
C PHE A 486 -11.57 -18.81 0.82
N ARG A 487 -12.15 -19.61 -0.07
CA ARG A 487 -13.46 -20.24 0.12
C ARG A 487 -13.51 -21.22 1.29
N SER A 488 -12.38 -21.85 1.64
CA SER A 488 -12.29 -22.77 2.78
C SER A 488 -12.30 -22.06 4.15
N ARG A 489 -11.94 -20.77 4.18
CA ARG A 489 -11.79 -19.98 5.41
C ARG A 489 -12.99 -19.09 5.73
N VAL A 490 -13.83 -18.80 4.74
CA VAL A 490 -15.06 -18.00 4.91
C VAL A 490 -16.29 -18.89 5.08
N PRO A 491 -17.33 -18.42 5.82
CA PRO A 491 -18.62 -19.09 5.84
C PRO A 491 -19.21 -19.28 4.43
N GLN A 492 -19.94 -20.37 4.22
CA GLN A 492 -20.61 -20.61 2.93
C GLN A 492 -21.68 -19.55 2.64
N ASP A 493 -22.40 -19.14 3.67
CA ASP A 493 -23.37 -18.05 3.62
C ASP A 493 -22.67 -16.70 3.79
N GLN A 494 -22.79 -15.82 2.79
CA GLN A 494 -22.20 -14.48 2.81
C GLN A 494 -22.82 -13.59 3.88
N SER A 495 -24.06 -13.85 4.32
CA SER A 495 -24.69 -13.09 5.39
C SER A 495 -23.97 -13.26 6.74
N GLN A 496 -23.18 -14.34 6.88
CA GLN A 496 -22.40 -14.64 8.08
C GLN A 496 -20.98 -14.05 8.03
N TRP A 497 -20.61 -13.38 6.94
CA TRP A 497 -19.28 -12.81 6.80
C TRP A 497 -19.09 -11.62 7.73
N LYS A 498 -17.94 -11.57 8.39
CA LYS A 498 -17.50 -10.44 9.21
C LYS A 498 -16.95 -9.35 8.29
N ILE A 499 -17.82 -8.41 7.94
CA ILE A 499 -17.50 -7.26 7.10
C ILE A 499 -17.73 -5.98 7.90
N VAL A 500 -16.91 -4.97 7.70
CA VAL A 500 -17.19 -3.62 8.21
C VAL A 500 -17.70 -2.77 7.06
N PRO A 501 -18.98 -2.36 7.07
CA PRO A 501 -19.48 -1.43 6.08
C PRO A 501 -18.67 -0.14 6.10
N VAL A 502 -18.24 0.29 4.91
CA VAL A 502 -17.52 1.54 4.70
C VAL A 502 -18.39 2.49 3.88
N ALA A 503 -18.29 3.78 4.17
CA ALA A 503 -19.01 4.79 3.40
C ALA A 503 -18.35 4.99 2.02
N ASP A 504 -19.16 5.30 1.01
CA ASP A 504 -18.64 5.71 -0.29
C ASP A 504 -17.92 7.06 -0.20
N ARG A 505 -16.90 7.25 -1.04
CA ARG A 505 -16.19 8.51 -1.24
C ARG A 505 -16.24 8.87 -2.73
N PRO A 506 -17.35 9.41 -3.24
CA PRO A 506 -17.49 9.72 -4.65
C PRO A 506 -16.49 10.81 -5.08
N PHE A 507 -15.78 10.56 -6.18
CA PHE A 507 -14.84 11.54 -6.73
C PHE A 507 -15.58 12.79 -7.25
N PRO A 508 -15.22 14.01 -6.80
CA PRO A 508 -15.94 15.22 -7.18
C PRO A 508 -15.81 15.53 -8.67
N VAL A 509 -16.94 15.80 -9.32
CA VAL A 509 -16.97 16.21 -10.73
C VAL A 509 -16.14 17.46 -10.98
N ALA A 510 -16.12 18.42 -10.04
CA ALA A 510 -15.33 19.64 -10.14
C ALA A 510 -13.80 19.41 -10.14
N LEU A 511 -13.35 18.21 -9.77
CA LEU A 511 -11.94 17.81 -9.76
C LEU A 511 -11.53 16.96 -10.98
N GLN A 512 -12.49 16.66 -11.88
CA GLN A 512 -12.20 16.07 -13.18
C GLN A 512 -11.51 17.14 -14.04
N GLY A 513 -10.19 17.00 -14.19
CA GLY A 513 -9.36 17.98 -14.90
C GLY A 513 -9.44 17.83 -16.41
N GLU A 514 -8.71 18.70 -17.11
CA GLU A 514 -8.49 18.55 -18.54
C GLU A 514 -7.92 17.16 -18.88
N GLY A 515 -8.39 16.58 -19.98
CA GLY A 515 -8.00 15.24 -20.42
C GLY A 515 -8.52 14.10 -19.54
N PHE A 516 -9.42 14.35 -18.57
CA PHE A 516 -10.09 13.30 -17.82
C PHE A 516 -10.94 12.43 -18.76
N VAL A 517 -10.67 11.12 -18.75
CA VAL A 517 -11.46 10.12 -19.45
C VAL A 517 -11.88 9.08 -18.43
N ALA A 518 -13.19 9.00 -18.16
CA ALA A 518 -13.71 8.00 -17.24
C ALA A 518 -13.37 6.60 -17.74
N GLU A 519 -12.74 5.80 -16.87
CA GLU A 519 -12.46 4.40 -17.16
C GLU A 519 -13.78 3.65 -17.40
N LYS A 520 -13.96 3.13 -18.62
CA LYS A 520 -15.17 2.37 -18.99
C LYS A 520 -15.27 1.10 -18.16
N ASP A 521 -16.44 0.87 -17.57
CA ASP A 521 -16.70 -0.40 -16.90
C ASP A 521 -16.76 -1.55 -17.91
N PRO A 522 -16.15 -2.70 -17.59
CA PRO A 522 -16.25 -3.87 -18.44
C PRO A 522 -17.71 -4.34 -18.47
N SER A 523 -18.10 -4.94 -19.61
CA SER A 523 -19.43 -5.53 -19.75
C SER A 523 -19.73 -6.52 -18.61
N VAL A 524 -20.91 -6.39 -17.99
CA VAL A 524 -21.42 -7.32 -16.99
C VAL A 524 -21.62 -8.73 -17.54
N VAL A 525 -21.68 -8.88 -18.87
CA VAL A 525 -21.65 -10.17 -19.57
C VAL A 525 -20.30 -10.33 -20.26
N PRO A 526 -19.41 -11.23 -19.79
CA PRO A 526 -18.14 -11.52 -20.44
C PRO A 526 -18.34 -12.04 -21.87
N LEU A 527 -17.40 -11.74 -22.78
CA LEU A 527 -17.48 -12.15 -24.18
C LEU A 527 -17.69 -13.66 -24.39
N PRO A 528 -17.01 -14.57 -23.65
CA PRO A 528 -17.28 -16.00 -23.77
C PRO A 528 -18.72 -16.37 -23.42
N ILE A 529 -19.31 -15.74 -22.40
CA ILE A 529 -20.71 -15.94 -22.01
C ILE A 529 -21.65 -15.39 -23.08
N ALA A 530 -21.36 -14.20 -23.62
CA ALA A 530 -22.14 -13.62 -24.71
C ALA A 530 -22.13 -14.52 -25.96
N GLY A 531 -20.98 -15.11 -26.30
CA GLY A 531 -20.84 -16.07 -27.40
C GLY A 531 -21.66 -17.35 -27.18
N ILE A 532 -21.64 -17.92 -25.97
CA ILE A 532 -22.50 -19.07 -25.60
C ILE A 532 -23.98 -18.69 -25.73
N GLY A 533 -24.39 -17.52 -25.24
CA GLY A 533 -25.77 -17.03 -25.39
C GLY A 533 -26.19 -16.88 -26.86
N ALA A 534 -25.34 -16.26 -27.68
CA ALA A 534 -25.61 -16.06 -29.10
C ALA A 534 -25.74 -17.39 -29.86
N THR A 535 -24.88 -18.36 -29.59
CA THR A 535 -24.95 -19.69 -30.23
C THR A 535 -26.22 -20.45 -29.84
N LEU A 536 -26.65 -20.37 -28.58
CA LEU A 536 -27.93 -20.97 -28.13
C LEU A 536 -29.14 -20.32 -28.82
N VAL A 537 -29.15 -18.99 -28.95
CA VAL A 537 -30.24 -18.26 -29.64
C VAL A 537 -30.27 -18.64 -31.12
N LEU A 538 -29.13 -18.62 -31.80
CA LEU A 538 -29.03 -18.99 -33.22
C LEU A 538 -29.45 -20.46 -33.44
N GLY A 539 -29.04 -21.36 -32.56
CA GLY A 539 -29.46 -22.77 -32.57
C GLY A 539 -30.98 -22.93 -32.40
N ALA A 540 -31.58 -22.21 -31.45
CA ALA A 540 -33.02 -22.23 -31.23
C ALA A 540 -33.80 -21.65 -32.43
N VAL A 541 -33.31 -20.58 -33.05
CA VAL A 541 -33.88 -20.01 -34.28
C VAL A 541 -33.79 -21.00 -35.44
N ALA A 542 -32.62 -21.63 -35.64
CA ALA A 542 -32.43 -22.64 -36.68
C ALA A 542 -33.36 -23.86 -36.46
N TRP A 543 -33.49 -24.33 -35.21
CA TRP A 543 -34.38 -25.42 -34.85
C TRP A 543 -35.86 -25.06 -35.07
N ARG A 544 -36.29 -23.85 -34.68
CA ARG A 544 -37.65 -23.35 -34.94
C ARG A 544 -37.94 -23.25 -36.45
N ARG A 545 -36.99 -22.72 -37.24
CA ARG A 545 -37.11 -22.66 -38.71
C ARG A 545 -37.23 -24.05 -39.32
N ARG A 546 -36.42 -25.02 -38.88
CA ARG A 546 -36.53 -26.43 -39.30
C ARG A 546 -37.88 -27.04 -38.96
N LYS A 547 -38.39 -26.82 -37.75
CA LYS A 547 -39.74 -27.30 -37.35
C LYS A 547 -40.86 -26.65 -38.16
N GLN A 548 -40.76 -25.36 -38.48
CA GLN A 548 -41.73 -24.68 -39.33
C GLN A 548 -41.69 -25.17 -40.78
N ALA A 549 -40.50 -25.43 -41.32
CA ALA A 549 -40.35 -26.04 -42.64
C ALA A 549 -40.96 -27.46 -42.67
N GLN A 550 -40.68 -28.31 -41.67
CA GLN A 550 -41.27 -29.64 -41.56
C GLN A 550 -42.80 -29.61 -41.43
N LYS A 551 -43.36 -28.67 -40.64
CA LYS A 551 -44.82 -28.47 -40.57
C LYS A 551 -45.43 -28.07 -41.91
N LYS A 552 -44.77 -27.20 -42.68
CA LYS A 552 -45.21 -26.84 -44.04
C LYS A 552 -45.15 -28.02 -45.00
N THR A 553 -44.11 -28.85 -44.91
CA THR A 553 -43.99 -30.07 -45.73
C THR A 553 -45.07 -31.10 -45.40
N ILE A 554 -45.38 -31.30 -44.11
CA ILE A 554 -46.46 -32.20 -43.65
C ILE A 554 -47.85 -31.67 -44.07
N ALA A 555 -48.08 -30.35 -43.97
CA ALA A 555 -49.32 -29.74 -44.46
C ALA A 555 -49.49 -29.84 -45.99
N ALA A 556 -48.39 -29.84 -46.74
CA ALA A 556 -48.38 -30.02 -48.20
C ALA A 556 -48.51 -31.49 -48.65
N THR A 557 -48.40 -32.46 -47.74
CA THR A 557 -48.54 -33.90 -48.02
C THR A 557 -49.81 -34.53 -47.44
N GLN A 558 -50.69 -33.75 -46.80
CA GLN A 558 -52.05 -34.19 -46.51
C GLN A 558 -52.92 -34.04 -47.76
N PRO A 559 -53.44 -35.13 -48.36
CA PRO A 559 -54.35 -35.02 -49.49
C PRO A 559 -55.65 -34.35 -49.06
N SER A 560 -56.19 -33.45 -49.88
CA SER A 560 -57.55 -32.93 -49.67
C SER A 560 -58.51 -34.12 -49.69
N ARG A 561 -59.23 -34.32 -48.59
CA ARG A 561 -60.47 -35.10 -48.64
C ARG A 561 -61.50 -34.21 -49.29
N ASP A 562 -61.67 -34.35 -50.59
CA ASP A 562 -62.82 -33.80 -51.29
C ASP A 562 -64.08 -34.42 -50.67
N PRO A 563 -65.12 -33.62 -50.36
CA PRO A 563 -66.39 -34.17 -49.95
C PRO A 563 -67.05 -34.84 -51.13
N VAL A 564 -67.25 -36.16 -51.03
CA VAL A 564 -68.18 -36.90 -51.88
C VAL A 564 -69.57 -36.36 -51.62
N ALA A 565 -70.11 -35.60 -52.58
CA ALA A 565 -71.53 -35.28 -52.62
C ALA A 565 -72.29 -36.48 -53.22
N VAL A 566 -73.32 -36.90 -52.50
CA VAL A 566 -74.31 -37.90 -52.85
C VAL A 566 -75.44 -37.20 -53.61
N GLU A 567 -75.91 -37.86 -54.68
CA GLU A 567 -77.03 -37.57 -55.58
C GLU A 567 -76.92 -36.37 -56.55
#